data_AF-A0AAV5A7F1-F1
#
_entry.id   AF-A0AAV5A7F1-F1
#
_cell.length_a   1.000
_cell.length_b   1.000
_cell.length_c   1.000
_cell.angle_alpha   90.00
_cell.angle_beta   90.00
_cell.angle_gamma   90.00
#
_symmetry.space_group_name_H-M   'P 1'
#
loop_
_entity.id
_entity.type
_entity.pdbx_description
1 polymer ?
#
loop_
_entity_poly.entity_id
_entity_poly.type
_entity_poly.pdbx_seq_one_letter_code
_entity_poly.pdbx_strand_id
1 'polypeptide(L)'
;MFPIRHVWYQSQNEVVVDLLIKRVRQRDLLSTIKTKSFSVDFRTNEGLMRSFGFERLQHEIIPDKSTVAVLPTRIEIRLRKKEPGIKWTSIEAKDDIAEEKAKAAQEAYIEELNEGACDNPVHIQVMSDLHLEFHLRPSTGHSGPGYQVFDFPAAASNLALLGNIGLTTQAGLFDFFCRQLQRFQRVFFVLGNHEGYNTTYDIARERIQEFIRFVQARRDDGEQFGEFIFLDRTRYDISDRVTILGCTLWSYVPSSHAAEIMRAGLNDFRRVDEWTPEDYRAAHLKDVEWLNETCRHLRENEPHRQVAVFTHHGPTTKGTLKPDVENTELSCAFVTEMSLQPCWGKPVKLWAYGHTQRCVDFLRDGVRVISNQRGNEGFEAAKSAFQPAKVVTT
;
A
#
# COMPACT_ATOMS: atom_id res chain seq x y z
N MET A 1 -12.21 10.05 -14.85
CA MET A 1 -13.63 10.49 -14.70
C MET A 1 -13.79 11.05 -13.31
N PHE A 2 -13.95 12.36 -13.15
CA PHE A 2 -13.93 13.01 -11.83
C PHE A 2 -15.11 12.57 -10.94
N PRO A 3 -14.87 12.32 -9.64
CA PRO A 3 -15.92 11.99 -8.69
C PRO A 3 -16.93 13.14 -8.55
N ILE A 4 -18.20 12.78 -8.33
CA ILE A 4 -19.28 13.75 -8.15
C ILE A 4 -19.11 14.40 -6.78
N ARG A 5 -18.67 15.65 -6.75
CA ARG A 5 -18.53 16.42 -5.52
C ARG A 5 -19.88 16.50 -4.81
N HIS A 6 -19.90 16.09 -3.55
CA HIS A 6 -21.07 16.19 -2.70
C HIS A 6 -20.68 16.65 -1.30
N VAL A 7 -21.65 17.23 -0.59
CA VAL A 7 -21.55 17.54 0.83
C VAL A 7 -22.80 17.00 1.51
N TRP A 8 -22.69 16.68 2.80
CA TRP A 8 -23.84 16.25 3.57
C TRP A 8 -23.84 16.84 4.96
N TYR A 9 -25.04 16.95 5.51
CA TYR A 9 -25.29 17.43 6.86
C TYR A 9 -26.57 16.77 7.37
N GLN A 10 -26.85 16.92 8.66
CA GLN A 10 -28.03 16.32 9.27
C GLN A 10 -28.65 17.24 10.31
N SER A 11 -29.94 17.04 10.50
CA SER A 11 -30.71 17.58 11.64
C SER A 11 -31.16 16.44 12.55
N GLN A 12 -32.00 16.74 13.54
CA GLN A 12 -32.66 15.71 14.33
C GLN A 12 -33.53 14.77 13.48
N ASN A 13 -34.12 15.27 12.39
CA ASN A 13 -35.12 14.53 11.63
C ASN A 13 -34.65 14.06 10.25
N GLU A 14 -33.59 14.66 9.71
CA GLU A 14 -33.22 14.49 8.30
C GLU A 14 -31.71 14.36 8.14
N VAL A 15 -31.32 13.64 7.09
CA VAL A 15 -29.98 13.66 6.50
C VAL A 15 -30.12 14.31 5.13
N VAL A 16 -29.32 15.32 4.84
CA VAL A 16 -29.36 16.03 3.56
C VAL A 16 -28.03 15.83 2.84
N VAL A 17 -28.12 15.41 1.58
CA VAL A 17 -26.98 15.19 0.68
C VAL A 17 -27.12 16.11 -0.52
N ASP A 18 -26.16 17.00 -0.70
CA ASP A 18 -26.11 17.96 -1.80
C ASP A 18 -25.07 17.53 -2.83
N LEU A 19 -25.48 17.23 -4.05
CA LEU A 19 -24.58 16.99 -5.18
C LEU A 19 -24.30 18.32 -5.87
N LEU A 20 -23.05 18.78 -5.86
CA LEU A 20 -22.66 20.09 -6.40
C LEU A 20 -22.52 20.04 -7.93
N ILE A 21 -23.66 20.01 -8.62
CA ILE A 21 -23.76 19.96 -10.07
C ILE A 21 -24.71 21.03 -10.62
N LYS A 22 -24.26 21.73 -11.67
CA LYS A 22 -25.02 22.79 -12.33
C LYS A 22 -25.75 22.26 -13.56
N ARG A 23 -26.85 22.93 -13.94
CA ARG A 23 -27.54 22.75 -15.22
C ARG A 23 -28.15 21.34 -15.44
N VAL A 24 -28.46 20.62 -14.37
CA VAL A 24 -29.33 19.44 -14.45
C VAL A 24 -30.78 19.93 -14.56
N ARG A 25 -31.61 19.23 -15.34
CA ARG A 25 -33.06 19.50 -15.40
C ARG A 25 -33.79 18.44 -14.60
N GLN A 26 -34.81 18.84 -13.83
CA GLN A 26 -35.60 17.90 -13.02
C GLN A 26 -36.16 16.72 -13.84
N ARG A 27 -36.61 16.97 -15.07
CA ARG A 27 -37.14 15.93 -15.97
C ARG A 27 -36.10 14.90 -16.44
N ASP A 28 -34.82 15.24 -16.35
CA ASP A 28 -33.70 14.41 -16.78
C ASP A 28 -33.05 13.67 -15.59
N LEU A 29 -33.72 13.67 -14.42
CA LEU A 29 -33.30 13.00 -13.21
C LEU A 29 -34.30 11.90 -12.83
N LEU A 30 -33.80 10.70 -12.59
CA LEU A 30 -34.52 9.58 -11.98
C LEU A 30 -33.97 9.36 -10.57
N SER A 31 -34.84 9.13 -9.59
CA SER A 31 -34.43 8.85 -8.22
C SER A 31 -35.06 7.57 -7.71
N THR A 32 -34.26 6.73 -7.06
CA THR A 32 -34.73 5.55 -6.33
C THR A 32 -34.38 5.75 -4.86
N ILE A 33 -35.38 5.78 -3.98
CA ILE A 33 -35.17 5.83 -2.52
C ILE A 33 -35.80 4.59 -1.90
N LYS A 34 -35.03 3.87 -1.09
CA LYS A 34 -35.44 2.69 -0.33
C LYS A 34 -35.08 2.88 1.14
N THR A 35 -35.58 2.00 2.00
CA THR A 35 -35.42 2.11 3.46
C THR A 35 -33.96 2.23 3.93
N LYS A 36 -33.01 1.65 3.19
CA LYS A 36 -31.57 1.71 3.49
C LYS A 36 -30.71 2.13 2.30
N SER A 37 -31.28 2.72 1.27
CA SER A 37 -30.48 3.15 0.12
C SER A 37 -31.13 4.29 -0.63
N PHE A 38 -30.33 5.04 -1.36
CA PHE A 38 -30.84 5.92 -2.39
C PHE A 38 -29.90 5.97 -3.57
N SER A 39 -30.44 6.23 -4.76
CA SER A 39 -29.68 6.57 -5.95
C SER A 39 -30.41 7.64 -6.76
N VAL A 40 -29.63 8.44 -7.47
CA VAL A 40 -30.10 9.39 -8.47
C VAL A 40 -29.32 9.17 -9.77
N ASP A 41 -30.04 8.99 -10.85
CA ASP A 41 -29.49 8.92 -12.21
C ASP A 41 -29.86 10.20 -12.93
N PHE A 42 -28.89 10.90 -13.51
CA PHE A 42 -29.14 12.16 -14.20
C PHE A 42 -28.23 12.36 -15.40
N ARG A 43 -28.72 13.14 -16.36
CA ARG A 43 -27.94 13.55 -17.53
C ARG A 43 -27.22 14.87 -17.27
N THR A 44 -25.91 14.91 -17.51
CA THR A 44 -25.09 16.14 -17.41
C THR A 44 -25.34 17.06 -18.61
N ASN A 45 -24.85 18.30 -18.52
CA ASN A 45 -24.86 19.27 -19.62
C ASN A 45 -24.08 18.80 -20.86
N GLU A 46 -23.15 17.87 -20.69
CA GLU A 46 -22.36 17.24 -21.76
C GLU A 46 -23.10 16.04 -22.41
N GLY A 47 -24.31 15.73 -21.94
CA GLY A 47 -25.13 14.62 -22.43
C GLY A 47 -24.81 13.26 -21.79
N LEU A 48 -23.81 13.19 -20.90
CA LEU A 48 -23.42 11.96 -20.22
C LEU A 48 -24.43 11.57 -19.14
N MET A 49 -24.83 10.30 -19.10
CA MET A 49 -25.62 9.74 -17.99
C MET A 49 -24.70 9.44 -16.81
N ARG A 50 -25.04 9.90 -15.61
CA ARG A 50 -24.31 9.61 -14.38
C ARG A 50 -25.25 9.12 -13.28
N SER A 51 -24.72 8.27 -12.41
CA SER A 51 -25.40 7.78 -11.22
C SER A 51 -24.67 8.25 -9.97
N PHE A 52 -25.42 8.52 -8.90
CA PHE A 52 -24.89 8.77 -7.56
C PHE A 52 -25.83 8.14 -6.54
N GLY A 53 -25.30 7.42 -5.57
CA GLY A 53 -26.11 6.84 -4.51
C GLY A 53 -25.29 6.11 -3.46
N PHE A 54 -25.96 5.71 -2.40
CA PHE A 54 -25.42 4.81 -1.39
C PHE A 54 -26.33 3.60 -1.30
N GLU A 55 -25.76 2.40 -1.47
CA GLU A 55 -26.52 1.15 -1.43
C GLU A 55 -26.85 0.72 0.01
N ARG A 56 -26.13 1.25 1.01
CA ARG A 56 -26.29 0.88 2.42
C ARG A 56 -26.14 2.08 3.34
N LEU A 57 -27.25 2.75 3.66
CA LEU A 57 -27.28 3.83 4.63
C LEU A 57 -27.01 3.33 6.05
N GLN A 58 -26.32 4.15 6.86
CA GLN A 58 -25.98 3.83 8.26
C GLN A 58 -27.21 3.49 9.09
N HIS A 59 -28.30 4.23 8.89
CA HIS A 59 -29.58 3.96 9.53
C HIS A 59 -30.72 4.01 8.51
N GLU A 60 -31.87 3.48 8.92
CA GLU A 60 -33.06 3.46 8.09
C GLU A 60 -33.67 4.86 7.92
N ILE A 61 -34.24 5.06 6.74
CA ILE A 61 -34.96 6.27 6.34
C ILE A 61 -36.42 5.91 6.02
N ILE A 62 -37.26 6.92 5.88
CA ILE A 62 -38.66 6.79 5.45
C ILE A 62 -38.73 7.23 3.98
N PRO A 63 -38.76 6.30 2.99
CA PRO A 63 -38.69 6.64 1.58
C PRO A 63 -39.75 7.64 1.14
N ASP A 64 -41.01 7.41 1.53
CA ASP A 64 -42.16 8.24 1.14
C ASP A 64 -42.13 9.66 1.72
N LYS A 65 -41.27 9.91 2.72
CA LYS A 65 -41.06 11.24 3.31
C LYS A 65 -39.72 11.86 2.91
N SER A 66 -38.98 11.20 2.03
CA SER A 66 -37.70 11.66 1.51
C SER A 66 -37.90 12.28 0.13
N THR A 67 -37.10 13.29 -0.22
CA THR A 67 -37.31 14.09 -1.44
C THR A 67 -36.02 14.32 -2.19
N VAL A 68 -36.10 14.39 -3.52
CA VAL A 68 -35.00 14.84 -4.39
C VAL A 68 -35.46 16.06 -5.17
N ALA A 69 -34.70 17.15 -5.08
CA ALA A 69 -34.97 18.40 -5.77
C ALA A 69 -33.75 18.89 -6.57
N VAL A 70 -33.97 19.26 -7.82
CA VAL A 70 -32.94 19.91 -8.64
C VAL A 70 -33.00 21.43 -8.41
N LEU A 71 -31.88 21.98 -7.95
CA LEU A 71 -31.66 23.40 -7.72
C LEU A 71 -30.65 23.95 -8.76
N PRO A 72 -30.53 25.29 -8.91
CA PRO A 72 -29.68 25.88 -9.96
C PRO A 72 -28.20 25.42 -9.93
N THR A 73 -27.69 25.13 -8.74
CA THR A 73 -26.28 24.80 -8.49
C THR A 73 -26.06 23.41 -7.88
N ARG A 74 -27.12 22.66 -7.60
CA ARG A 74 -27.02 21.34 -6.96
C ARG A 74 -28.25 20.47 -7.18
N ILE A 75 -28.09 19.17 -6.93
CA ILE A 75 -29.21 18.26 -6.63
C ILE A 75 -29.23 18.09 -5.12
N GLU A 76 -30.35 18.41 -4.48
CA GLU A 76 -30.54 18.26 -3.03
C GLU A 76 -31.38 17.01 -2.76
N ILE A 77 -30.82 16.06 -2.00
CA ILE A 77 -31.47 14.83 -1.57
C ILE A 77 -31.71 14.93 -0.06
N ARG A 78 -32.97 14.97 0.35
CA ARG A 78 -33.36 14.96 1.76
C ARG A 78 -33.90 13.60 2.14
N LEU A 79 -33.25 12.94 3.07
CA LEU A 79 -33.62 11.63 3.57
C LEU A 79 -34.23 11.78 4.97
N ARG A 80 -35.50 11.40 5.11
CA ARG A 80 -36.19 11.44 6.40
C ARG A 80 -35.72 10.29 7.26
N LYS A 81 -35.12 10.57 8.43
CA LYS A 81 -34.71 9.51 9.37
C LYS A 81 -35.94 8.74 9.85
N LYS A 82 -35.84 7.41 9.90
CA LYS A 82 -36.87 6.55 10.52
C LYS A 82 -36.95 6.80 12.02
N GLU A 83 -35.81 7.02 12.67
CA GLU A 83 -35.69 7.33 14.09
C GLU A 83 -35.13 8.74 14.29
N PRO A 84 -35.98 9.71 14.66
CA PRO A 84 -35.56 11.07 15.00
C PRO A 84 -34.54 11.09 16.15
N GLY A 85 -33.59 12.01 16.09
CA GLY A 85 -32.58 12.23 17.13
C GLY A 85 -31.33 11.36 17.01
N ILE A 86 -31.34 10.28 16.22
CA ILE A 86 -30.14 9.47 15.96
C ILE A 86 -29.11 10.30 15.19
N LYS A 87 -27.90 10.39 15.72
CA LYS A 87 -26.76 11.05 15.09
C LYS A 87 -26.05 10.07 14.16
N TRP A 88 -26.05 10.37 12.86
CA TRP A 88 -25.30 9.62 11.86
C TRP A 88 -23.84 10.06 11.93
N THR A 89 -22.91 9.10 12.00
CA THR A 89 -21.46 9.38 11.94
C THR A 89 -20.90 9.22 10.54
N SER A 90 -21.66 8.59 9.64
CA SER A 90 -21.37 8.39 8.22
C SER A 90 -22.71 8.33 7.45
N ILE A 91 -22.72 8.58 6.14
CA ILE A 91 -23.90 8.28 5.32
C ILE A 91 -24.03 6.76 5.13
N GLU A 92 -22.91 6.09 4.87
CA GLU A 92 -22.85 4.66 4.58
C GLU A 92 -22.59 3.84 5.86
N ALA A 93 -23.26 2.69 5.96
CA ALA A 93 -23.04 1.73 7.03
C ALA A 93 -21.63 1.14 6.92
N LYS A 94 -20.90 1.09 8.03
CA LYS A 94 -19.65 0.33 8.12
C LYS A 94 -19.99 -1.14 8.34
N ASP A 95 -19.37 -2.03 7.59
CA ASP A 95 -19.65 -3.46 7.62
C ASP A 95 -18.79 -4.19 8.65
N ASP A 96 -18.66 -3.61 9.85
CA ASP A 96 -17.66 -4.02 10.84
C ASP A 96 -17.79 -5.51 11.21
N ILE A 97 -19.00 -6.08 11.29
CA ILE A 97 -19.22 -7.50 11.67
C ILE A 97 -18.88 -8.48 10.53
N ALA A 98 -19.17 -8.12 9.27
CA ALA A 98 -18.86 -8.98 8.12
C ALA A 98 -17.37 -8.91 7.78
N GLU A 99 -16.78 -7.72 7.88
CA GLU A 99 -15.34 -7.50 7.78
C GLU A 99 -14.59 -8.20 8.92
N GLU A 100 -15.06 -8.13 10.17
CA GLU A 100 -14.45 -8.86 11.30
C GLU A 100 -14.53 -10.38 11.12
N LYS A 101 -15.67 -10.92 10.67
CA LYS A 101 -15.79 -12.36 10.39
C LYS A 101 -14.90 -12.81 9.22
N ALA A 102 -14.84 -12.02 8.16
CA ALA A 102 -13.96 -12.30 7.01
C ALA A 102 -12.49 -12.23 7.43
N LYS A 103 -12.12 -11.24 8.24
CA LYS A 103 -10.79 -11.07 8.81
C LYS A 103 -10.42 -12.23 9.74
N ALA A 104 -11.32 -12.65 10.63
CA ALA A 104 -11.07 -13.78 11.53
C ALA A 104 -10.93 -15.12 10.76
N ALA A 105 -11.76 -15.35 9.74
CA ALA A 105 -11.63 -16.54 8.89
C ALA A 105 -10.33 -16.52 8.06
N GLN A 106 -9.90 -15.33 7.63
CA GLN A 106 -8.63 -15.13 6.93
C GLN A 106 -7.42 -15.31 7.85
N GLU A 107 -7.47 -14.81 9.09
CA GLU A 107 -6.44 -15.00 10.12
C GLU A 107 -6.30 -16.50 10.44
N ALA A 108 -7.40 -17.22 10.67
CA ALA A 108 -7.39 -18.66 10.93
C ALA A 108 -6.79 -19.48 9.76
N TYR A 109 -7.11 -19.12 8.51
CA TYR A 109 -6.53 -19.79 7.34
C TYR A 109 -5.04 -19.47 7.16
N ILE A 110 -4.61 -18.24 7.49
CA ILE A 110 -3.19 -17.87 7.50
C ILE A 110 -2.44 -18.66 8.58
N GLU A 111 -3.04 -18.89 9.76
CA GLU A 111 -2.48 -19.76 10.79
C GLU A 111 -2.34 -21.20 10.30
N GLU A 112 -3.37 -21.77 9.67
CA GLU A 112 -3.33 -23.12 9.07
C GLU A 112 -2.23 -23.26 7.99
N LEU A 113 -2.03 -22.24 7.15
CA LEU A 113 -0.93 -22.18 6.19
C LEU A 113 0.45 -22.17 6.87
N ASN A 114 0.57 -21.59 8.06
CA ASN A 114 1.81 -21.59 8.82
C ASN A 114 2.03 -22.94 9.55
N GLU A 115 0.97 -23.68 9.90
CA GLU A 115 1.06 -25.00 10.54
C GLU A 115 1.45 -26.12 9.56
N GLY A 116 1.08 -25.99 8.27
CA GLY A 116 1.53 -26.87 7.19
C GLY A 116 2.93 -26.56 6.64
N ALA A 117 3.71 -25.72 7.32
CA ALA A 117 5.01 -25.24 6.86
C ALA A 117 6.08 -26.34 6.87
N CYS A 118 7.13 -26.12 6.05
CA CYS A 118 8.28 -27.01 5.93
C CYS A 118 8.92 -27.36 7.29
N ASP A 119 9.64 -28.48 7.37
CA ASP A 119 10.31 -28.98 8.60
C ASP A 119 11.26 -27.97 9.28
N ASN A 120 11.50 -26.79 8.67
CA ASN A 120 12.24 -25.69 9.28
C ASN A 120 11.76 -24.33 8.71
N PRO A 121 10.72 -23.70 9.31
CA PRO A 121 10.14 -22.45 8.80
C PRO A 121 11.15 -21.30 8.85
N VAL A 122 11.16 -20.48 7.79
CA VAL A 122 11.98 -19.26 7.76
C VAL A 122 11.18 -18.11 8.34
N HIS A 123 11.67 -17.55 9.45
CA HIS A 123 11.10 -16.38 10.09
C HIS A 123 11.80 -15.09 9.61
N ILE A 124 11.01 -14.12 9.18
CA ILE A 124 11.49 -12.85 8.64
C ILE A 124 10.74 -11.72 9.35
N GLN A 125 11.46 -10.83 10.02
CA GLN A 125 10.90 -9.61 10.58
C GLN A 125 10.75 -8.58 9.45
N VAL A 126 9.55 -8.05 9.22
CA VAL A 126 9.26 -7.20 8.05
C VAL A 126 8.91 -5.79 8.48
N MET A 127 9.50 -4.79 7.83
CA MET A 127 9.13 -3.38 7.98
C MET A 127 9.44 -2.56 6.73
N SER A 128 8.74 -1.45 6.56
CA SER A 128 8.96 -0.48 5.49
C SER A 128 8.56 0.93 5.91
N ASP A 129 8.86 1.91 5.06
CA ASP A 129 8.40 3.29 5.21
C ASP A 129 8.73 3.84 6.59
N LEU A 130 9.95 3.55 7.05
CA LEU A 130 10.47 4.03 8.32
C LEU A 130 10.80 5.52 8.26
N HIS A 131 11.13 6.05 7.08
CA HIS A 131 11.40 7.46 6.85
C HIS A 131 12.34 8.08 7.91
N LEU A 132 13.50 7.47 8.11
CA LEU A 132 14.46 7.83 9.16
C LEU A 132 15.24 9.12 8.85
N GLU A 133 15.05 9.69 7.65
CA GLU A 133 15.56 11.00 7.25
C GLU A 133 14.93 12.16 8.00
N PHE A 134 13.79 11.93 8.68
CA PHE A 134 13.10 12.94 9.48
C PHE A 134 13.49 12.89 10.96
N HIS A 135 13.02 13.89 11.73
CA HIS A 135 13.30 14.03 13.16
C HIS A 135 12.23 13.33 14.00
N LEU A 136 12.53 12.11 14.44
CA LEU A 136 11.57 11.31 15.18
C LEU A 136 11.42 11.78 16.63
N ARG A 137 10.21 11.60 17.13
CA ARG A 137 9.86 11.73 18.56
C ARG A 137 9.37 10.38 19.06
N PRO A 138 10.27 9.48 19.51
CA PRO A 138 9.86 8.20 20.07
C PRO A 138 9.00 8.41 21.31
N SER A 139 8.03 7.54 21.55
CA SER A 139 7.24 7.55 22.79
C SER A 139 8.09 7.27 24.04
N THR A 140 9.27 6.70 23.86
CA THR A 140 10.14 6.18 24.92
C THR A 140 11.35 7.08 25.24
N GLY A 141 11.53 8.24 24.59
CA GLY A 141 12.76 9.00 24.81
C GLY A 141 12.90 10.34 24.08
N HIS A 142 14.18 10.72 23.90
CA HIS A 142 14.57 12.02 23.37
C HIS A 142 14.33 12.12 21.87
N SER A 143 13.81 13.27 21.44
CA SER A 143 13.63 13.58 20.01
C SER A 143 14.99 13.79 19.34
N GLY A 144 15.15 13.33 18.10
CA GLY A 144 16.40 13.46 17.36
C GLY A 144 16.32 12.94 15.93
N PRO A 145 17.43 12.97 15.18
CA PRO A 145 17.48 12.42 13.82
C PRO A 145 17.04 10.95 13.81
N GLY A 146 16.12 10.58 12.91
CA GLY A 146 15.47 9.28 12.92
C GLY A 146 16.44 8.11 12.88
N TYR A 147 17.49 8.21 12.08
CA TYR A 147 18.55 7.19 12.03
C TYR A 147 19.16 6.89 13.40
N GLN A 148 19.27 7.89 14.29
CA GLN A 148 19.93 7.76 15.59
C GLN A 148 18.99 7.28 16.68
N VAL A 149 17.72 7.70 16.64
CA VAL A 149 16.78 7.49 17.76
C VAL A 149 15.77 6.37 17.50
N PHE A 150 15.64 5.89 16.26
CA PHE A 150 14.76 4.77 15.95
C PHE A 150 15.39 3.44 16.38
N ASP A 151 14.68 2.71 17.24
CA ASP A 151 15.02 1.36 17.65
C ASP A 151 13.76 0.49 17.75
N PHE A 152 13.96 -0.82 17.66
CA PHE A 152 12.92 -1.84 17.65
C PHE A 152 13.50 -3.17 18.14
N PRO A 153 12.72 -4.08 18.73
CA PRO A 153 13.24 -5.38 19.16
C PRO A 153 13.61 -6.26 17.95
N ALA A 154 14.70 -7.03 18.06
CA ALA A 154 15.02 -8.07 17.10
C ALA A 154 14.16 -9.31 17.40
N ALA A 155 13.18 -9.59 16.54
CA ALA A 155 12.17 -10.63 16.71
C ALA A 155 12.38 -11.88 15.83
N ALA A 156 13.34 -11.82 14.91
CA ALA A 156 13.76 -12.95 14.06
C ALA A 156 15.25 -12.81 13.68
N SER A 157 15.84 -13.84 13.08
CA SER A 157 17.22 -13.79 12.58
C SER A 157 17.38 -13.05 11.25
N ASN A 158 16.29 -12.92 10.49
CA ASN A 158 16.27 -12.24 9.19
C ASN A 158 15.39 -10.98 9.29
N LEU A 159 15.87 -9.86 8.76
CA LEU A 159 15.15 -8.59 8.67
C LEU A 159 14.89 -8.26 7.20
N ALA A 160 13.67 -7.84 6.86
CA ALA A 160 13.31 -7.31 5.55
C ALA A 160 12.88 -5.85 5.67
N LEU A 161 13.65 -4.99 5.00
CA LEU A 161 13.48 -3.55 4.91
C LEU A 161 12.96 -3.19 3.51
N LEU A 162 11.64 -3.01 3.38
CA LEU A 162 10.95 -2.97 2.09
C LEU A 162 10.77 -1.54 1.54
N GLY A 163 11.86 -0.79 1.52
CA GLY A 163 11.95 0.57 0.96
C GLY A 163 11.44 1.68 1.88
N ASN A 164 11.81 2.91 1.51
CA ASN A 164 11.56 4.14 2.28
C ASN A 164 12.07 4.06 3.72
N ILE A 165 13.27 3.52 3.90
CA ILE A 165 13.99 3.53 5.16
C ILE A 165 14.68 4.88 5.37
N GLY A 166 15.22 5.47 4.32
CA GLY A 166 15.89 6.76 4.36
C GLY A 166 16.44 7.20 3.01
N LEU A 167 17.28 8.25 3.02
CA LEU A 167 17.90 8.79 1.81
C LEU A 167 19.32 8.22 1.64
N THR A 168 19.66 7.72 0.45
CA THR A 168 21.03 7.27 0.15
C THR A 168 22.05 8.39 0.15
N THR A 169 21.60 9.65 0.07
CA THR A 169 22.44 10.84 0.20
C THR A 169 22.87 11.15 1.64
N GLN A 170 22.34 10.42 2.63
CA GLN A 170 22.60 10.65 4.05
C GLN A 170 23.37 9.48 4.67
N ALA A 171 24.55 9.76 5.22
CA ALA A 171 25.41 8.75 5.88
C ALA A 171 24.68 7.96 6.99
N GLY A 172 23.72 8.60 7.66
CA GLY A 172 22.94 7.98 8.74
C GLY A 172 22.15 6.74 8.31
N LEU A 173 21.76 6.62 7.03
CA LEU A 173 21.13 5.41 6.50
C LEU A 173 22.07 4.20 6.59
N PHE A 174 23.32 4.38 6.20
CA PHE A 174 24.33 3.33 6.23
C PHE A 174 24.76 2.98 7.66
N ASP A 175 24.84 3.98 8.55
CA ASP A 175 25.05 3.74 9.97
C ASP A 175 23.91 2.90 10.57
N PHE A 176 22.67 3.16 10.15
CA PHE A 176 21.51 2.38 10.55
C PHE A 176 21.60 0.93 10.05
N PHE A 177 22.01 0.71 8.79
CA PHE A 177 22.23 -0.64 8.27
C PHE A 177 23.33 -1.39 9.01
N CYS A 178 24.46 -0.75 9.32
CA CYS A 178 25.52 -1.35 10.14
C CYS A 178 24.99 -1.83 11.50
N ARG A 179 24.18 -1.00 12.19
CA ARG A 179 23.54 -1.41 13.45
C ARG A 179 22.62 -2.62 13.28
N GLN A 180 21.89 -2.73 12.17
CA GLN A 180 21.04 -3.90 11.94
C GLN A 180 21.85 -5.15 11.60
N LEU A 181 22.95 -5.02 10.84
CA LEU A 181 23.82 -6.14 10.53
C LEU A 181 24.55 -6.71 11.75
N GLN A 182 24.66 -5.95 12.85
CA GLN A 182 25.15 -6.46 14.14
C GLN A 182 24.09 -7.27 14.91
N ARG A 183 22.81 -7.16 14.53
CA ARG A 183 21.66 -7.73 15.27
C ARG A 183 20.98 -8.87 14.53
N PHE A 184 21.09 -8.89 13.21
CA PHE A 184 20.44 -9.83 12.31
C PHE A 184 21.47 -10.61 11.50
N GLN A 185 21.21 -11.89 11.27
CA GLN A 185 22.05 -12.73 10.40
C GLN A 185 21.96 -12.27 8.95
N ARG A 186 20.79 -11.79 8.53
CA ARG A 186 20.53 -11.29 7.17
C ARG A 186 19.64 -10.07 7.21
N VAL A 187 19.99 -9.06 6.42
CA VAL A 187 19.17 -7.88 6.16
C VAL A 187 18.87 -7.84 4.67
N PHE A 188 17.63 -8.15 4.32
CA PHE A 188 17.07 -7.98 2.97
C PHE A 188 16.62 -6.53 2.81
N PHE A 189 17.01 -5.89 1.72
CA PHE A 189 16.71 -4.50 1.46
C PHE A 189 16.21 -4.28 0.04
N VAL A 190 15.10 -3.57 -0.11
CA VAL A 190 14.56 -3.09 -1.39
C VAL A 190 14.64 -1.57 -1.38
N LEU A 191 15.02 -0.95 -2.50
CA LEU A 191 14.93 0.51 -2.64
C LEU A 191 13.45 0.92 -2.67
N GLY A 192 13.10 1.96 -1.92
CA GLY A 192 11.89 2.72 -2.15
C GLY A 192 12.14 3.91 -3.06
N ASN A 193 11.15 4.80 -3.14
CA ASN A 193 11.27 6.05 -3.87
C ASN A 193 12.12 7.07 -3.11
N HIS A 194 12.06 7.09 -1.77
CA HIS A 194 12.80 8.03 -0.93
C HIS A 194 14.31 7.82 -1.01
N GLU A 195 14.78 6.58 -1.15
CA GLU A 195 16.20 6.31 -1.29
C GLU A 195 16.84 7.03 -2.47
N GLY A 196 16.07 7.31 -3.52
CA GLY A 196 16.47 8.06 -4.71
C GLY A 196 16.31 9.59 -4.59
N TYR A 197 15.79 10.14 -3.49
CA TYR A 197 15.57 11.58 -3.40
C TYR A 197 16.88 12.38 -3.25
N ASN A 198 16.92 13.53 -3.93
CA ASN A 198 18.04 14.46 -4.04
C ASN A 198 19.27 13.84 -4.74
N THR A 199 19.05 12.88 -5.62
CA THR A 199 20.06 12.21 -6.43
C THR A 199 19.37 11.52 -7.61
N THR A 200 20.12 10.94 -8.55
CA THR A 200 19.52 10.07 -9.57
C THR A 200 19.28 8.67 -9.00
N TYR A 201 18.31 7.95 -9.54
CA TYR A 201 18.02 6.58 -9.09
C TYR A 201 19.23 5.64 -9.26
N ASP A 202 20.01 5.82 -10.33
CA ASP A 202 21.22 5.03 -10.58
C ASP A 202 22.32 5.30 -9.54
N ILE A 203 22.53 6.55 -9.14
CA ILE A 203 23.51 6.88 -8.09
C ILE A 203 23.03 6.32 -6.74
N ALA A 204 21.74 6.40 -6.42
CA ALA A 204 21.19 5.79 -5.22
C ALA A 204 21.46 4.28 -5.17
N ARG A 205 21.24 3.59 -6.29
CA ARG A 205 21.55 2.17 -6.46
C ARG A 205 23.05 1.88 -6.32
N GLU A 206 23.92 2.70 -6.90
CA GLU A 206 25.37 2.56 -6.81
C GLU A 206 25.86 2.68 -5.37
N ARG A 207 25.34 3.62 -4.58
CA ARG A 207 25.69 3.76 -3.15
C ARG A 207 25.33 2.54 -2.32
N ILE A 208 24.22 1.86 -2.64
CA ILE A 208 23.88 0.58 -1.99
C ILE A 208 24.90 -0.50 -2.39
N GLN A 209 25.33 -0.53 -3.65
CA GLN A 209 26.37 -1.46 -4.11
C GLN A 209 27.72 -1.19 -3.44
N GLU A 210 28.08 0.08 -3.24
CA GLU A 210 29.25 0.48 -2.45
C GLU A 210 29.16 -0.01 -1.01
N PHE A 211 27.98 0.14 -0.39
CA PHE A 211 27.75 -0.35 0.96
C PHE A 211 27.87 -1.88 1.06
N ILE A 212 27.39 -2.63 0.07
CA ILE A 212 27.58 -4.09 0.01
C ILE A 212 29.08 -4.44 0.01
N ARG A 213 29.88 -3.76 -0.83
CA ARG A 213 31.33 -3.98 -0.87
C ARG A 213 32.00 -3.66 0.47
N PHE A 214 31.58 -2.56 1.10
CA PHE A 214 32.05 -2.19 2.44
C PHE A 214 31.74 -3.25 3.49
N VAL A 215 30.49 -3.76 3.53
CA VAL A 215 30.09 -4.82 4.48
C VAL A 215 30.86 -6.11 4.22
N GLN A 216 31.02 -6.50 2.95
CA GLN A 216 31.75 -7.71 2.59
C GLN A 216 33.21 -7.65 3.05
N ALA A 217 33.90 -6.53 2.81
CA ALA A 217 35.29 -6.35 3.27
C ALA A 217 35.42 -6.49 4.79
N ARG A 218 34.50 -5.91 5.58
CA ARG A 218 34.53 -6.05 7.04
C ARG A 218 34.29 -7.49 7.51
N ARG A 219 33.42 -8.23 6.82
CA ARG A 219 33.18 -9.65 7.11
C ARG A 219 34.42 -10.49 6.79
N ASP A 220 35.10 -10.21 5.69
CA ASP A 220 36.34 -10.87 5.30
C ASP A 220 37.47 -10.59 6.31
N ASP A 221 37.49 -9.39 6.91
CA ASP A 221 38.38 -9.01 8.01
C ASP A 221 37.98 -9.63 9.38
N GLY A 222 36.92 -10.44 9.43
CA GLY A 222 36.49 -11.19 10.61
C GLY A 222 35.51 -10.43 11.53
N GLU A 223 34.98 -9.28 11.12
CA GLU A 223 33.94 -8.62 11.89
C GLU A 223 32.63 -9.41 11.87
N GLN A 224 31.95 -9.45 13.02
CA GLN A 224 30.68 -10.16 13.18
C GLN A 224 29.50 -9.35 12.60
N PHE A 225 29.45 -9.25 11.28
CA PHE A 225 28.33 -8.66 10.54
C PHE A 225 27.51 -9.75 9.88
N GLY A 226 26.18 -9.59 9.92
CA GLY A 226 25.26 -10.32 9.07
C GLY A 226 25.48 -10.02 7.58
N GLU A 227 24.75 -10.74 6.74
CA GLU A 227 24.75 -10.51 5.30
C GLU A 227 23.77 -9.39 4.94
N PHE A 228 24.19 -8.47 4.05
CA PHE A 228 23.31 -7.46 3.47
C PHE A 228 22.92 -7.89 2.06
N ILE A 229 21.64 -8.19 1.84
CA ILE A 229 21.11 -8.69 0.58
C ILE A 229 20.29 -7.59 -0.07
N PHE A 230 20.83 -6.99 -1.12
CA PHE A 230 20.11 -6.01 -1.92
C PHE A 230 19.21 -6.72 -2.94
N LEU A 231 17.91 -6.43 -2.86
CA LEU A 231 16.86 -7.01 -3.68
C LEU A 231 16.47 -6.06 -4.82
N ASP A 232 17.16 -6.19 -5.95
CA ASP A 232 16.98 -5.39 -7.16
C ASP A 232 16.96 -6.30 -8.39
N ARG A 233 15.82 -6.99 -8.55
CA ARG A 233 15.67 -8.17 -9.42
C ARG A 233 16.61 -9.30 -8.99
N THR A 234 16.64 -9.54 -7.67
CA THR A 234 17.51 -10.54 -7.03
C THR A 234 16.70 -11.75 -6.62
N ARG A 235 17.23 -12.94 -6.93
CA ARG A 235 16.82 -14.22 -6.33
C ARG A 235 17.80 -14.58 -5.22
N TYR A 236 17.28 -14.92 -4.05
CA TYR A 236 18.06 -15.42 -2.92
C TYR A 236 17.41 -16.68 -2.34
N ASP A 237 18.11 -17.80 -2.40
CA ASP A 237 17.64 -19.07 -1.87
C ASP A 237 18.09 -19.18 -0.41
N ILE A 238 17.20 -18.84 0.52
CA ILE A 238 17.51 -18.85 1.96
C ILE A 238 17.54 -20.28 2.54
N SER A 239 16.90 -21.22 1.85
CA SER A 239 16.99 -22.66 2.11
C SER A 239 16.76 -23.45 0.83
N ASP A 240 16.87 -24.78 0.92
CA ASP A 240 16.55 -25.69 -0.18
C ASP A 240 15.06 -25.61 -0.60
N ARG A 241 14.19 -25.10 0.26
CA ARG A 241 12.75 -25.00 0.01
C ARG A 241 12.22 -23.58 -0.15
N VAL A 242 12.93 -22.57 0.33
CA VAL A 242 12.43 -21.19 0.33
C VAL A 242 13.32 -20.30 -0.50
N THR A 243 12.69 -19.60 -1.45
CA THR A 243 13.32 -18.59 -2.30
C THR A 243 12.70 -17.23 -2.04
N ILE A 244 13.54 -16.23 -1.85
CA ILE A 244 13.15 -14.82 -1.78
C ILE A 244 13.44 -14.20 -3.14
N LEU A 245 12.43 -13.58 -3.73
CA LEU A 245 12.57 -12.73 -4.90
C LEU A 245 12.32 -11.29 -4.48
N GLY A 246 13.09 -10.33 -4.99
CA GLY A 246 12.73 -8.94 -4.74
C GLY A 246 13.28 -7.93 -5.72
N CYS A 247 12.52 -6.86 -5.86
CA CYS A 247 12.75 -5.71 -6.73
C CYS A 247 11.90 -4.53 -6.23
N THR A 248 12.23 -3.31 -6.62
CA THR A 248 11.43 -2.11 -6.24
C THR A 248 9.97 -2.24 -6.68
N LEU A 249 9.75 -2.81 -7.88
CA LEU A 249 8.45 -2.87 -8.55
C LEU A 249 7.82 -1.48 -8.59
N TRP A 250 8.45 -0.51 -9.25
CA TRP A 250 7.78 0.77 -9.57
C TRP A 250 6.37 0.51 -10.12
N SER A 251 5.41 1.43 -9.97
CA SER A 251 4.04 1.15 -10.46
C SER A 251 3.91 1.24 -11.99
N TYR A 252 2.87 0.68 -12.56
CA TYR A 252 2.56 0.90 -13.97
C TYR A 252 1.78 2.19 -14.16
N VAL A 253 2.44 3.21 -14.71
CA VAL A 253 1.81 4.45 -15.14
C VAL A 253 1.54 4.41 -16.65
N PRO A 254 0.28 4.38 -17.10
CA PRO A 254 -0.03 4.43 -18.54
C PRO A 254 0.43 5.75 -19.18
N SER A 255 0.87 5.73 -20.45
CA SER A 255 1.28 6.97 -21.16
C SER A 255 0.19 8.03 -21.17
N SER A 256 -1.07 7.61 -21.25
CA SER A 256 -2.22 8.52 -21.22
C SER A 256 -2.34 9.29 -19.91
N HIS A 257 -1.76 8.80 -18.80
CA HIS A 257 -1.83 9.40 -17.47
C HIS A 257 -0.54 10.16 -17.10
N ALA A 258 0.54 10.03 -17.88
CA ALA A 258 1.83 10.67 -17.58
C ALA A 258 1.71 12.20 -17.40
N ALA A 259 1.01 12.88 -18.30
CA ALA A 259 0.80 14.33 -18.20
C ALA A 259 0.03 14.74 -16.95
N GLU A 260 -0.89 13.89 -16.48
CA GLU A 260 -1.67 14.16 -15.27
C GLU A 260 -0.82 13.97 -14.01
N ILE A 261 -0.04 12.90 -13.95
CA ILE A 261 0.89 12.63 -12.87
C ILE A 261 1.92 13.75 -12.73
N MET A 262 2.45 14.26 -13.85
CA MET A 262 3.35 15.41 -13.85
C MET A 262 2.66 16.69 -13.36
N ARG A 263 1.39 16.92 -13.73
CA ARG A 263 0.60 18.06 -13.23
C ARG A 263 0.29 17.96 -11.74
N ALA A 264 -0.02 16.76 -11.23
CA ALA A 264 -0.17 16.52 -9.80
C ALA A 264 1.17 16.73 -9.07
N GLY A 265 2.26 16.47 -9.78
CA GLY A 265 3.64 16.63 -9.33
C GLY A 265 3.92 15.75 -8.13
N LEU A 266 3.83 14.45 -8.37
CA LEU A 266 4.28 13.46 -7.40
C LEU A 266 5.75 13.70 -7.06
N ASN A 267 6.10 13.48 -5.80
CA ASN A 267 7.43 13.77 -5.29
C ASN A 267 8.53 12.99 -6.03
N ASP A 268 8.22 11.80 -6.54
CA ASP A 268 9.17 10.94 -7.24
C ASP A 268 9.76 11.65 -8.46
N PHE A 269 8.92 12.26 -9.30
CA PHE A 269 9.34 13.02 -10.49
C PHE A 269 9.89 14.43 -10.18
N ARG A 270 9.78 14.88 -8.93
CA ARG A 270 10.33 16.18 -8.48
C ARG A 270 11.65 16.06 -7.74
N ARG A 271 11.87 14.93 -7.07
CA ARG A 271 12.94 14.74 -6.08
C ARG A 271 13.94 13.68 -6.49
N VAL A 272 13.57 12.74 -7.35
CA VAL A 272 14.56 11.88 -8.01
C VAL A 272 15.02 12.62 -9.26
N ASP A 273 16.31 12.93 -9.32
CA ASP A 273 16.89 13.67 -10.42
C ASP A 273 16.81 12.83 -11.71
N GLU A 274 16.45 13.49 -12.81
CA GLU A 274 16.37 12.88 -14.15
C GLU A 274 15.39 11.68 -14.24
N TRP A 275 14.43 11.57 -13.32
CA TRP A 275 13.47 10.47 -13.30
C TRP A 275 12.19 10.84 -14.06
N THR A 276 12.01 10.26 -15.26
CA THR A 276 10.84 10.53 -16.10
C THR A 276 9.73 9.48 -15.93
N PRO A 277 8.47 9.78 -16.29
CA PRO A 277 7.41 8.75 -16.37
C PRO A 277 7.76 7.58 -17.30
N GLU A 278 8.56 7.82 -18.33
CA GLU A 278 9.09 6.81 -19.23
C GLU A 278 10.08 5.88 -18.52
N ASP A 279 11.05 6.43 -17.78
CA ASP A 279 12.03 5.66 -17.00
C ASP A 279 11.35 4.84 -15.89
N TYR A 280 10.43 5.49 -15.16
CA TYR A 280 9.60 4.87 -14.12
C TYR A 280 8.89 3.62 -14.65
N ARG A 281 8.27 3.74 -15.83
CA ARG A 281 7.57 2.61 -16.47
C ARG A 281 8.52 1.57 -17.04
N ALA A 282 9.63 1.98 -17.63
CA ALA A 282 10.64 1.05 -18.14
C ALA A 282 11.22 0.20 -17.00
N ALA A 283 11.44 0.79 -15.83
CA ALA A 283 11.86 0.08 -14.63
C ALA A 283 10.78 -0.92 -14.17
N HIS A 284 9.51 -0.50 -14.10
CA HIS A 284 8.39 -1.40 -13.79
C HIS A 284 8.34 -2.62 -14.72
N LEU A 285 8.40 -2.39 -16.04
CA LEU A 285 8.27 -3.47 -17.03
C LEU A 285 9.40 -4.50 -16.89
N LYS A 286 10.63 -4.05 -16.64
CA LYS A 286 11.77 -4.94 -16.35
C LYS A 286 11.54 -5.79 -15.10
N ASP A 287 10.98 -5.20 -14.05
CA ASP A 287 10.70 -5.91 -12.80
C ASP A 287 9.61 -6.98 -12.99
N VAL A 288 8.53 -6.65 -13.71
CA VAL A 288 7.44 -7.59 -14.03
C VAL A 288 7.92 -8.73 -14.92
N GLU A 289 8.68 -8.43 -15.97
CA GLU A 289 9.26 -9.44 -16.86
C GLU A 289 10.14 -10.41 -16.07
N TRP A 290 11.08 -9.88 -15.28
CA TRP A 290 11.97 -10.69 -14.45
C TRP A 290 11.22 -11.57 -13.43
N LEU A 291 10.20 -11.03 -12.74
CA LEU A 291 9.38 -11.79 -11.79
C LEU A 291 8.64 -12.94 -12.49
N ASN A 292 8.02 -12.65 -13.63
CA ASN A 292 7.27 -13.63 -14.41
C ASN A 292 8.17 -14.77 -14.90
N GLU A 293 9.33 -14.43 -15.47
CA GLU A 293 10.30 -15.40 -15.95
C GLU A 293 10.89 -16.25 -14.83
N THR A 294 11.26 -15.62 -13.71
CA THR A 294 11.85 -16.31 -12.56
C THR A 294 10.84 -17.28 -11.92
N CYS A 295 9.58 -16.84 -11.74
CA CYS A 295 8.52 -17.70 -11.21
C CYS A 295 8.17 -18.85 -12.16
N ARG A 296 8.19 -18.60 -13.48
CA ARG A 296 8.03 -19.66 -14.49
C ARG A 296 9.15 -20.69 -14.37
N HIS A 297 10.40 -20.26 -14.33
CA HIS A 297 11.55 -21.15 -14.18
C HIS A 297 11.47 -21.99 -12.90
N LEU A 298 11.11 -21.38 -11.77
CA LEU A 298 10.95 -22.08 -10.49
C LEU A 298 9.84 -23.14 -10.54
N ARG A 299 8.70 -22.85 -11.17
CA ARG A 299 7.63 -23.85 -11.37
C ARG A 299 8.08 -25.04 -12.21
N GLU A 300 8.81 -24.78 -13.28
CA GLU A 300 9.19 -25.79 -14.26
C GLU A 300 10.33 -26.68 -13.74
N ASN A 301 11.32 -26.10 -13.06
CA ASN A 301 12.58 -26.77 -12.75
C ASN A 301 12.77 -27.05 -11.25
N GLU A 302 12.12 -26.30 -10.37
CA GLU A 302 12.31 -26.38 -8.91
C GLU A 302 10.97 -26.40 -8.16
N PRO A 303 10.01 -27.28 -8.52
CA PRO A 303 8.62 -27.23 -8.03
C PRO A 303 8.47 -27.49 -6.52
N HIS A 304 9.54 -27.92 -5.85
CA HIS A 304 9.61 -28.11 -4.41
C HIS A 304 9.78 -26.79 -3.65
N ARG A 305 10.14 -25.69 -4.34
CA ARG A 305 10.36 -24.39 -3.73
C ARG A 305 9.07 -23.59 -3.52
N GLN A 306 9.01 -22.91 -2.40
CA GLN A 306 8.04 -21.86 -2.09
C GLN A 306 8.72 -20.49 -2.23
N VAL A 307 7.96 -19.51 -2.68
CA VAL A 307 8.49 -18.17 -2.97
C VAL A 307 7.86 -17.11 -2.07
N ALA A 308 8.73 -16.29 -1.48
CA ALA A 308 8.38 -14.99 -0.91
C ALA A 308 8.84 -13.88 -1.85
N VAL A 309 7.93 -12.97 -2.21
CA VAL A 309 8.23 -11.81 -3.04
C VAL A 309 8.26 -10.56 -2.18
N PHE A 310 9.34 -9.79 -2.26
CA PHE A 310 9.56 -8.56 -1.52
C PHE A 310 9.67 -7.38 -2.49
N THR A 311 8.74 -6.43 -2.39
CA THR A 311 8.72 -5.23 -3.22
C THR A 311 8.60 -3.96 -2.40
N HIS A 312 8.82 -2.79 -3.02
CA HIS A 312 8.45 -1.55 -2.37
C HIS A 312 7.00 -1.17 -2.69
N HIS A 313 6.62 -1.06 -3.97
CA HIS A 313 5.24 -0.69 -4.31
C HIS A 313 4.28 -1.87 -4.13
N GLY A 314 3.01 -1.53 -3.98
CA GLY A 314 1.96 -2.49 -3.67
C GLY A 314 1.54 -3.35 -4.87
N PRO A 315 1.29 -4.65 -4.65
CA PRO A 315 1.08 -5.61 -5.73
C PRO A 315 -0.37 -5.75 -6.17
N THR A 316 -1.31 -5.02 -5.58
CA THR A 316 -2.73 -5.10 -5.97
C THR A 316 -3.39 -3.74 -5.83
N THR A 317 -4.49 -3.52 -6.55
CA THR A 317 -5.24 -2.25 -6.49
C THR A 317 -6.23 -2.21 -5.32
N LYS A 318 -6.84 -3.36 -5.00
CA LYS A 318 -7.84 -3.49 -3.94
C LYS A 318 -7.22 -3.99 -2.64
N GLY A 319 -7.44 -3.26 -1.56
CA GLY A 319 -7.08 -3.65 -0.20
C GLY A 319 -5.67 -3.23 0.25
N THR A 320 -4.84 -2.70 -0.63
CA THR A 320 -3.46 -2.23 -0.35
C THR A 320 -3.37 -0.71 -0.23
N LEU A 321 -4.17 0.03 -1.00
CA LEU A 321 -4.22 1.48 -0.99
C LEU A 321 -4.96 2.02 0.23
N LYS A 322 -4.70 3.29 0.58
CA LYS A 322 -5.58 4.03 1.49
C LYS A 322 -6.91 4.35 0.79
N PRO A 323 -8.04 4.37 1.52
CA PRO A 323 -9.37 4.61 0.93
C PRO A 323 -9.52 5.94 0.19
N ASP A 324 -8.73 6.96 0.54
CA ASP A 324 -8.75 8.29 -0.09
C ASP A 324 -7.94 8.36 -1.40
N VAL A 325 -7.03 7.41 -1.64
CA VAL A 325 -6.28 7.24 -2.89
C VAL A 325 -6.91 6.18 -3.78
N GLU A 326 -7.60 5.20 -3.18
CA GLU A 326 -8.33 4.15 -3.88
C GLU A 326 -9.36 4.77 -4.87
N ASN A 327 -9.33 4.30 -6.12
CA ASN A 327 -10.16 4.82 -7.24
C ASN A 327 -9.88 6.26 -7.70
N THR A 328 -8.73 6.83 -7.37
CA THR A 328 -8.28 8.10 -7.95
C THR A 328 -7.48 7.89 -9.24
N GLU A 329 -7.38 8.91 -10.09
CA GLU A 329 -6.55 8.89 -11.31
C GLU A 329 -5.04 8.74 -10.97
N LEU A 330 -4.65 9.07 -9.74
CA LEU A 330 -3.29 8.91 -9.23
C LEU A 330 -2.97 7.52 -8.68
N SER A 331 -3.98 6.66 -8.46
CA SER A 331 -3.78 5.31 -7.88
C SER A 331 -2.74 4.47 -8.63
N CYS A 332 -2.67 4.63 -9.95
CA CYS A 332 -1.71 3.93 -10.81
C CYS A 332 -0.24 4.28 -10.55
N ALA A 333 0.04 5.36 -9.81
CA ALA A 333 1.40 5.72 -9.42
C ALA A 333 1.86 5.02 -8.13
N PHE A 334 0.96 4.34 -7.40
CA PHE A 334 1.27 3.76 -6.08
C PHE A 334 1.23 2.22 -6.06
N VAL A 335 0.42 1.61 -6.94
CA VAL A 335 0.22 0.16 -7.00
C VAL A 335 0.03 -0.32 -8.43
N THR A 336 0.33 -1.59 -8.68
CA THR A 336 -0.03 -2.29 -9.93
C THR A 336 -0.78 -3.56 -9.61
N GLU A 337 -1.74 -3.98 -10.45
CA GLU A 337 -2.46 -5.23 -10.24
C GLU A 337 -1.62 -6.44 -10.70
N MET A 338 -0.80 -6.97 -9.80
CA MET A 338 0.03 -8.14 -10.02
C MET A 338 -0.75 -9.44 -9.92
N SER A 339 -1.97 -9.46 -9.35
CA SER A 339 -2.76 -10.69 -9.22
C SER A 339 -3.17 -11.30 -10.56
N LEU A 340 -3.07 -10.52 -11.64
CA LEU A 340 -3.34 -10.94 -13.01
C LEU A 340 -2.07 -11.36 -13.77
N GLN A 341 -0.89 -11.24 -13.16
CA GLN A 341 0.39 -11.57 -13.78
C GLN A 341 0.74 -13.06 -13.58
N PRO A 342 1.46 -13.69 -14.52
CA PRO A 342 1.91 -15.09 -14.41
C PRO A 342 2.74 -15.42 -13.16
N CYS A 343 3.39 -14.44 -12.53
CA CYS A 343 4.11 -14.65 -11.28
C CYS A 343 3.19 -14.89 -10.08
N TRP A 344 1.91 -14.51 -10.14
CA TRP A 344 0.97 -14.67 -9.02
C TRP A 344 0.56 -16.13 -8.80
N GLY A 345 0.26 -16.48 -7.56
CA GLY A 345 -0.04 -17.84 -7.15
C GLY A 345 1.21 -18.72 -7.11
N LYS A 346 1.04 -20.05 -7.16
CA LYS A 346 2.17 -21.00 -7.02
C LYS A 346 3.30 -20.65 -8.01
N PRO A 347 4.58 -20.57 -7.58
CA PRO A 347 5.10 -21.01 -6.28
C PRO A 347 5.08 -19.91 -5.20
N VAL A 348 4.61 -18.70 -5.52
CA VAL A 348 4.50 -17.58 -4.60
C VAL A 348 3.47 -17.88 -3.52
N LYS A 349 3.88 -17.73 -2.27
CA LYS A 349 3.08 -17.93 -1.05
C LYS A 349 2.96 -16.66 -0.24
N LEU A 350 3.96 -15.79 -0.30
CA LEU A 350 4.04 -14.54 0.42
C LEU A 350 4.41 -13.42 -0.53
N TRP A 351 3.74 -12.28 -0.39
CA TRP A 351 4.12 -11.01 -1.02
C TRP A 351 4.15 -9.93 0.06
N ALA A 352 5.35 -9.48 0.43
CA ALA A 352 5.52 -8.39 1.38
C ALA A 352 5.91 -7.09 0.67
N TYR A 353 5.35 -5.96 1.10
CA TYR A 353 5.57 -4.67 0.43
C TYR A 353 5.44 -3.44 1.36
N GLY A 354 5.71 -2.24 0.83
CA GLY A 354 5.59 -0.93 1.50
C GLY A 354 4.76 0.12 0.73
N HIS A 355 5.25 1.36 0.71
CA HIS A 355 4.85 2.52 -0.12
C HIS A 355 3.45 3.13 0.12
N THR A 356 2.45 2.29 0.32
CA THR A 356 1.02 2.67 0.35
C THR A 356 0.57 3.29 1.68
N GLN A 357 1.49 3.39 2.65
CA GLN A 357 1.27 3.97 3.97
C GLN A 357 0.13 3.30 4.75
N ARG A 358 -0.12 2.00 4.48
CA ARG A 358 -1.19 1.19 5.07
C ARG A 358 -0.65 -0.19 5.43
N CYS A 359 -0.73 -0.57 6.69
CA CYS A 359 -0.44 -1.94 7.13
C CYS A 359 -1.62 -2.86 6.80
N VAL A 360 -1.34 -3.99 6.15
CA VAL A 360 -2.34 -5.00 5.77
C VAL A 360 -1.77 -6.40 5.95
N ASP A 361 -2.62 -7.38 6.18
CA ASP A 361 -2.27 -8.81 6.21
C ASP A 361 -3.51 -9.57 5.73
N PHE A 362 -3.50 -10.00 4.47
CA PHE A 362 -4.64 -10.69 3.87
C PHE A 362 -4.17 -11.74 2.87
N LEU A 363 -5.11 -12.56 2.40
CA LEU A 363 -4.90 -13.58 1.40
C LEU A 363 -5.66 -13.20 0.12
N ARG A 364 -4.99 -13.30 -1.02
CA ARG A 364 -5.63 -13.21 -2.34
C ARG A 364 -5.13 -14.34 -3.23
N ASP A 365 -6.06 -15.18 -3.67
CA ASP A 365 -5.83 -16.30 -4.59
C ASP A 365 -4.65 -17.21 -4.19
N GLY A 366 -4.53 -17.48 -2.87
CA GLY A 366 -3.50 -18.36 -2.31
C GLY A 366 -2.14 -17.71 -2.04
N VAL A 367 -2.01 -16.39 -2.25
CA VAL A 367 -0.85 -15.58 -1.86
C VAL A 367 -1.20 -14.74 -0.65
N ARG A 368 -0.42 -14.82 0.42
CA ARG A 368 -0.51 -13.93 1.58
C ARG A 368 0.15 -12.59 1.22
N VAL A 369 -0.61 -11.52 1.23
CA VAL A 369 -0.17 -10.15 0.95
C VAL A 369 -0.05 -9.41 2.27
N ILE A 370 1.12 -8.86 2.54
CA ILE A 370 1.41 -8.22 3.81
C ILE A 370 2.19 -6.92 3.65
N SER A 371 1.90 -5.94 4.51
CA SER A 371 2.72 -4.75 4.68
C SER A 371 2.76 -4.35 6.15
N ASN A 372 3.92 -3.86 6.59
CA ASN A 372 4.13 -3.37 7.95
C ASN A 372 4.88 -2.04 7.89
N GLN A 373 4.13 -0.98 7.62
CA GLN A 373 4.65 0.34 7.24
C GLN A 373 4.53 1.30 8.41
N ARG A 374 5.62 1.93 8.82
CA ARG A 374 5.59 2.87 9.95
C ARG A 374 4.78 4.11 9.63
N GLY A 375 4.92 4.64 8.42
CA GLY A 375 4.23 5.85 8.03
C GLY A 375 5.14 7.07 7.94
N ASN A 376 4.78 8.03 7.09
CA ASN A 376 5.35 9.39 7.14
C ASN A 376 5.11 10.06 8.51
N GLU A 377 6.01 10.96 8.90
CA GLU A 377 5.93 11.65 10.20
C GLU A 377 4.62 12.39 10.46
N GLY A 378 4.24 12.49 11.73
CA GLY A 378 3.07 13.22 12.21
C GLY A 378 1.86 12.32 12.45
N PHE A 379 0.70 12.72 11.91
CA PHE A 379 -0.60 12.08 12.14
C PHE A 379 -0.70 10.66 11.56
N GLU A 380 0.10 10.33 10.54
CA GLU A 380 0.04 9.04 9.85
C GLU A 380 0.76 7.94 10.63
N ALA A 381 2.00 8.19 11.09
CA ALA A 381 2.72 7.22 11.91
C ALA A 381 1.97 6.88 13.21
N ALA A 382 1.33 7.87 13.86
CA ALA A 382 0.54 7.68 15.07
C ALA A 382 -0.77 6.91 14.86
N LYS A 383 -1.24 6.77 13.61
CA LYS A 383 -2.43 6.00 13.22
C LYS A 383 -2.10 4.71 12.48
N SER A 384 -0.82 4.46 12.21
CA SER A 384 -0.40 3.23 11.55
C SER A 384 -0.65 2.04 12.48
N ALA A 385 -1.05 0.90 11.91
CA ALA A 385 -1.08 -0.37 12.63
C ALA A 385 0.31 -1.05 12.65
N PHE A 386 1.38 -0.24 12.56
CA PHE A 386 2.76 -0.69 12.50
C PHE A 386 3.13 -1.46 13.75
N GLN A 387 3.76 -2.61 13.56
CA GLN A 387 4.21 -3.48 14.63
C GLN A 387 5.71 -3.68 14.51
N PRO A 388 6.54 -3.07 15.38
CA PRO A 388 8.01 -3.16 15.27
C PRO A 388 8.54 -4.59 15.29
N ALA A 389 7.83 -5.51 15.96
CA ALA A 389 8.19 -6.92 16.09
C ALA A 389 7.44 -7.85 15.10
N LYS A 390 6.83 -7.32 14.03
CA LYS A 390 6.05 -8.14 13.08
C LYS A 390 6.98 -9.13 12.36
N VAL A 391 6.72 -10.41 12.58
CA VAL A 391 7.39 -11.54 11.91
C VAL A 391 6.40 -12.22 10.97
N VAL A 392 6.90 -12.61 9.80
CA VAL A 392 6.22 -13.50 8.86
C VAL A 392 6.97 -14.80 8.74
N THR A 393 6.24 -15.87 8.46
CA THR A 393 6.77 -17.20 8.20
C THR A 393 6.50 -17.54 6.75
N THR A 394 7.49 -18.08 6.06
CA THR A 394 7.40 -18.50 4.64
C THR A 394 7.10 -19.98 4.49
#